data_AF-A0A4Q5U3I9-F1
#
_entry.id   AF-A0A4Q5U3I9-F1
#
_cell.length_a   1.000
_cell.length_b   1.000
_cell.length_c   1.000
_cell.angle_alpha   90.00
_cell.angle_beta   90.00
_cell.angle_gamma   90.00
#
_symmetry.space_group_name_H-M   'P 1'
#
loop_
_entity.id
_entity.type
_entity.pdbx_description
1 polymer ?
#
loop_
_entity_poly.entity_id
_entity_poly.type
_entity_poly.pdbx_seq_one_letter_code
_entity_poly.pdbx_strand_id
1 'polypeptide(L)'
;MAAGVDIPDSFSLMGGHNPHPACLLAADDLQSRLASLGIHHNFGLTISNDINAAGGSMPAVADLPVIGKMFGVLVVRSPVGECGYLSAFSGKMAGGNHHAGFVPPVFDSLTENSFLNVGMRELTAINDAIRQLEIDGGTVLKENKLELAGLRLKRRQHSTSLQQQLFDHYHFLNRKGDSKSLNTIFSEAGYRNAPSGAGECAGPKLLQFAFLHGYEPLALTEFWWGKSPKSATWKHQHFYACCKEKCEPILGFMLS
;
A
#
# COMPACT_ATOMS: atom_id res chain seq x y z
N MET A 1 24.33 -4.79 9.71
CA MET A 1 24.35 -6.09 8.99
C MET A 1 25.56 -6.91 9.44
N ALA A 2 25.52 -8.24 9.37
CA ALA A 2 26.65 -9.08 9.75
C ALA A 2 27.87 -8.87 8.80
N ALA A 3 29.09 -9.13 9.30
CA ALA A 3 30.29 -9.08 8.48
C ALA A 3 30.23 -10.14 7.36
N GLY A 4 30.49 -9.75 6.10
CA GLY A 4 30.55 -10.65 4.94
C GLY A 4 29.33 -10.63 4.01
N VAL A 5 28.35 -9.75 4.24
CA VAL A 5 27.25 -9.55 3.29
C VAL A 5 27.74 -8.70 2.11
N ASP A 6 27.55 -9.20 0.89
CA ASP A 6 27.79 -8.44 -0.33
C ASP A 6 26.83 -7.25 -0.39
N ILE A 7 27.39 -6.04 -0.44
CA ILE A 7 26.63 -4.78 -0.50
C ILE A 7 26.81 -4.24 -1.90
N PRO A 8 25.73 -3.91 -2.62
CA PRO A 8 25.87 -3.51 -4.00
C PRO A 8 26.53 -2.12 -4.10
N ASP A 9 27.45 -1.96 -5.04
CA ASP A 9 28.12 -0.68 -5.35
C ASP A 9 27.19 0.34 -6.03
N SER A 10 26.02 -0.10 -6.51
CA SER A 10 25.00 0.74 -7.11
C SER A 10 23.60 0.24 -6.74
N PHE A 11 22.60 1.13 -6.76
CA PHE A 11 21.25 0.77 -6.34
C PHE A 11 20.69 -0.42 -7.13
N SER A 12 20.34 -1.49 -6.42
CA SER A 12 19.79 -2.72 -6.97
C SER A 12 18.26 -2.76 -6.76
N LEU A 13 17.52 -2.52 -7.84
CA LEU A 13 16.07 -2.77 -7.86
C LEU A 13 15.81 -4.21 -8.29
N MET A 14 15.06 -4.98 -7.49
CA MET A 14 14.77 -6.36 -7.83
C MET A 14 14.04 -6.49 -9.18
N GLY A 15 14.70 -7.18 -10.13
CA GLY A 15 14.10 -7.64 -11.38
C GLY A 15 13.59 -9.07 -11.26
N GLY A 16 12.37 -9.33 -11.75
CA GLY A 16 11.76 -10.66 -11.71
C GLY A 16 11.50 -11.16 -10.28
N HIS A 17 12.13 -12.30 -9.92
CA HIS A 17 11.99 -12.96 -8.61
C HIS A 17 13.31 -13.13 -7.86
N ASN A 18 14.38 -12.42 -8.28
CA ASN A 18 15.72 -12.62 -7.73
C ASN A 18 16.16 -11.40 -6.90
N PRO A 19 15.88 -11.36 -5.59
CA PRO A 19 16.34 -10.28 -4.72
C PRO A 19 17.86 -10.30 -4.54
N HIS A 20 18.43 -9.14 -4.23
CA HIS A 20 19.84 -9.03 -3.85
C HIS A 20 20.11 -9.83 -2.55
N PRO A 21 21.29 -10.46 -2.36
CA PRO A 21 21.61 -11.20 -1.13
C PRO A 21 21.40 -10.40 0.17
N ALA A 22 21.78 -9.12 0.17
CA ALA A 22 21.49 -8.22 1.28
C ALA A 22 19.97 -8.05 1.58
N CYS A 23 19.13 -8.01 0.54
CA CYS A 23 17.68 -7.97 0.69
C CYS A 23 17.10 -9.29 1.21
N LEU A 24 17.68 -10.44 0.85
CA LEU A 24 17.26 -11.74 1.39
C LEU A 24 17.42 -11.77 2.92
N LEU A 25 18.58 -11.35 3.42
CA LEU A 25 18.84 -11.28 4.86
C LEU A 25 17.88 -10.31 5.57
N ALA A 26 17.64 -9.14 4.98
CA ALA A 26 16.68 -8.17 5.52
C ALA A 26 15.24 -8.70 5.50
N ALA A 27 14.86 -9.42 4.45
CA ALA A 27 13.54 -10.02 4.33
C ALA A 27 13.35 -11.15 5.35
N ASP A 28 14.33 -12.03 5.54
CA ASP A 28 14.28 -13.12 6.53
C ASP A 28 14.15 -12.59 7.95
N ASP A 29 14.88 -11.52 8.30
CA ASP A 29 14.73 -10.85 9.58
C ASP A 29 13.34 -10.23 9.75
N LEU A 30 12.82 -9.52 8.74
CA LEU A 30 11.46 -8.97 8.79
C LEU A 30 10.40 -10.07 8.89
N GLN A 31 10.54 -11.17 8.17
CA GLN A 31 9.61 -12.31 8.23
C GLN A 31 9.59 -12.94 9.63
N SER A 32 10.77 -13.10 10.25
CA SER A 32 10.90 -13.58 11.63
C SER A 32 10.25 -12.62 12.63
N ARG A 33 10.42 -11.31 12.44
CA ARG A 33 9.73 -10.28 13.22
C ARG A 33 8.22 -10.35 13.02
N LEU A 34 7.74 -10.52 11.79
CA LEU A 34 6.30 -10.60 11.49
C LEU A 34 5.60 -11.77 12.18
N ALA A 35 6.30 -12.89 12.39
CA ALA A 35 5.77 -14.04 13.12
C ALA A 35 5.62 -13.79 14.64
N SER A 36 6.40 -12.85 15.20
CA SER A 36 6.41 -12.52 16.63
C SER A 36 5.81 -11.14 16.96
N LEU A 37 5.59 -10.30 15.93
CA LEU A 37 4.93 -9.02 16.01
C LEU A 37 3.49 -9.28 16.45
N GLY A 38 3.13 -8.84 17.67
CA GLY A 38 1.78 -8.89 18.24
C GLY A 38 0.76 -8.00 17.53
N ILE A 39 0.85 -7.87 16.21
CA ILE A 39 -0.08 -7.14 15.36
C ILE A 39 -1.35 -7.97 15.23
N HIS A 40 -2.49 -7.39 15.61
CA HIS A 40 -3.81 -7.99 15.44
C HIS A 40 -4.25 -7.96 13.97
N HIS A 41 -3.66 -8.83 13.13
CA HIS A 41 -4.00 -8.97 11.72
C HIS A 41 -4.05 -10.45 11.32
N ASN A 42 -5.14 -10.86 10.65
CA ASN A 42 -5.29 -12.24 10.20
C ASN A 42 -4.62 -12.45 8.84
N PHE A 43 -3.35 -12.83 8.87
CA PHE A 43 -2.62 -13.25 7.66
C PHE A 43 -3.05 -14.63 7.13
N GLY A 44 -3.90 -15.38 7.85
CA GLY A 44 -4.35 -16.71 7.46
C GLY A 44 -3.26 -17.78 7.46
N LEU A 45 -2.23 -17.61 8.31
CA LEU A 45 -1.08 -18.52 8.44
C LEU A 45 -1.22 -19.51 9.60
N THR A 46 -2.11 -19.25 10.55
CA THR A 46 -2.44 -20.22 11.62
C THR A 46 -3.24 -21.36 11.03
N ILE A 47 -2.70 -22.58 11.11
CA ILE A 47 -3.42 -23.80 10.80
C ILE A 47 -4.51 -23.96 11.84
N SER A 48 -5.77 -23.84 11.45
CA SER A 48 -6.91 -24.28 12.24
C SER A 48 -6.88 -25.82 12.33
N ASN A 49 -6.06 -26.38 13.21
CA ASN A 49 -6.10 -27.81 13.54
C ASN A 49 -6.92 -28.11 14.80
N ASP A 50 -7.47 -27.11 15.49
CA ASP A 50 -8.34 -27.34 16.64
C ASP A 50 -9.61 -26.47 16.55
N ILE A 51 -10.64 -26.98 15.86
CA ILE A 51 -12.01 -26.44 15.96
C ILE A 51 -12.77 -27.10 17.14
N ASN A 52 -12.14 -28.01 17.88
CA ASN A 52 -12.76 -28.69 19.03
C ASN A 52 -11.89 -28.61 20.29
N ALA A 53 -11.63 -27.42 20.81
CA ALA A 53 -11.19 -27.28 22.21
C ALA A 53 -11.58 -25.92 22.80
N ALA A 54 -12.50 -26.00 23.77
CA ALA A 54 -12.78 -25.03 24.83
C ALA A 54 -13.35 -23.66 24.46
N GLY A 55 -14.61 -23.46 24.87
CA GLY A 55 -15.24 -22.15 24.93
C GLY A 55 -14.47 -21.19 25.84
N GLY A 56 -14.20 -20.00 25.31
CA GLY A 56 -13.58 -18.89 26.02
C GLY A 56 -13.63 -17.65 25.14
N SER A 57 -14.30 -16.61 25.61
CA SER A 57 -14.54 -15.36 24.91
C SER A 57 -13.29 -14.47 24.86
N MET A 58 -12.63 -14.46 23.70
CA MET A 58 -11.90 -13.32 23.15
C MET A 58 -12.29 -13.27 21.67
N PRO A 59 -12.44 -12.09 21.03
CA PRO A 59 -12.62 -12.07 19.58
C PRO A 59 -11.29 -12.51 18.98
N ALA A 60 -11.17 -13.80 18.73
CA ALA A 60 -9.94 -14.40 18.27
C ALA A 60 -9.64 -13.82 16.88
N VAL A 61 -8.37 -13.54 16.59
CA VAL A 61 -7.90 -13.10 15.26
C VAL A 61 -8.48 -13.97 14.12
N ALA A 62 -8.90 -15.20 14.43
CA ALA A 62 -9.65 -16.11 13.57
C ALA A 62 -10.94 -15.52 12.93
N ASP A 63 -11.65 -14.61 13.62
CA ASP A 63 -12.90 -14.01 13.11
C ASP A 63 -12.65 -12.83 12.15
N LEU A 64 -11.41 -12.33 12.07
CA LEU A 64 -11.05 -11.30 11.11
C LEU A 64 -10.92 -11.90 9.70
N PRO A 65 -11.26 -11.15 8.63
CA PRO A 65 -11.02 -11.60 7.27
C PRO A 65 -9.55 -11.94 7.04
N VAL A 66 -9.28 -13.07 6.38
CA VAL A 66 -7.93 -13.43 5.97
C VAL A 66 -7.43 -12.47 4.89
N ILE A 67 -6.40 -11.70 5.21
CA ILE A 67 -5.83 -10.68 4.34
C ILE A 67 -4.30 -10.85 4.34
N GLY A 68 -3.75 -11.32 3.22
CA GLY A 68 -2.31 -11.25 2.98
C GLY A 68 -1.89 -9.83 2.58
N LYS A 69 -0.59 -9.55 2.65
CA LYS A 69 -0.06 -8.21 2.44
C LYS A 69 1.32 -8.23 1.77
N MET A 70 1.57 -7.23 0.94
CA MET A 70 2.89 -6.98 0.37
C MET A 70 3.73 -6.19 1.36
N PHE A 71 4.91 -6.71 1.66
CA PHE A 71 5.95 -6.06 2.46
C PHE A 71 7.14 -5.72 1.58
N GLY A 72 7.88 -4.70 1.98
CA GLY A 72 9.12 -4.30 1.31
C GLY A 72 10.24 -4.10 2.32
N VAL A 73 11.46 -4.42 1.88
CA VAL A 73 12.71 -4.11 2.58
C VAL A 73 13.59 -3.28 1.66
N LEU A 74 14.14 -2.19 2.21
CA LEU A 74 15.12 -1.36 1.54
C LEU A 74 16.41 -1.38 2.35
N VAL A 75 17.45 -2.01 1.81
CA VAL A 75 18.80 -1.93 2.36
C VAL A 75 19.30 -0.51 2.12
N VAL A 76 19.83 0.12 3.17
CA VAL A 76 20.27 1.52 3.15
C VAL A 76 21.61 1.69 3.84
N ARG A 77 22.34 2.73 3.43
CA ARG A 77 23.46 3.28 4.20
C ARG A 77 23.01 4.57 4.88
N SER A 78 23.31 4.71 6.16
CA SER A 78 23.03 5.93 6.93
C SER A 78 24.02 7.05 6.56
N PRO A 79 23.70 8.31 6.89
CA PRO A 79 24.63 9.43 6.72
C PRO A 79 25.99 9.24 7.41
N VAL A 80 26.06 8.39 8.45
CA VAL A 80 27.30 8.05 9.16
C VAL A 80 28.02 6.82 8.60
N GLY A 81 27.54 6.27 7.47
CA GLY A 81 28.17 5.17 6.74
C GLY A 81 27.72 3.76 7.15
N GLU A 82 26.84 3.63 8.15
CA GLU A 82 26.37 2.33 8.65
C GLU A 82 25.30 1.71 7.76
N CYS A 83 25.40 0.41 7.52
CA CYS A 83 24.43 -0.32 6.70
C CYS A 83 23.37 -1.03 7.54
N GLY A 84 22.11 -0.79 7.18
CA GLY A 84 20.92 -1.39 7.79
C GLY A 84 19.81 -1.56 6.76
N TYR A 85 18.58 -1.73 7.22
CA TYR A 85 17.43 -1.77 6.33
C TYR A 85 16.20 -1.08 6.93
N LEU A 86 15.34 -0.58 6.05
CA LEU A 86 14.02 -0.05 6.35
C LEU A 86 12.96 -1.06 5.93
N SER A 87 11.83 -1.10 6.64
CA SER A 87 10.69 -1.97 6.30
C SER A 87 9.39 -1.18 6.11
N ALA A 88 8.56 -1.62 5.17
CA ALA A 88 7.27 -1.03 4.86
C ALA A 88 6.25 -2.10 4.46
N PHE A 89 4.97 -1.73 4.44
CA PHE A 89 3.89 -2.56 3.91
C PHE A 89 2.95 -1.75 3.01
N SER A 90 2.25 -2.42 2.10
CA SER A 90 1.31 -1.79 1.18
C SER A 90 0.00 -1.39 1.86
N GLY A 91 -0.54 -0.22 1.55
CA GLY A 91 -1.80 0.29 2.13
C GLY A 91 -1.78 0.32 3.66
N LYS A 92 -2.90 -0.09 4.29
CA LYS A 92 -3.09 -0.19 5.75
C LYS A 92 -3.01 -1.62 6.27
N MET A 93 -2.58 -1.82 7.50
CA MET A 93 -2.51 -3.11 8.21
C MET A 93 -3.12 -2.98 9.59
N ALA A 94 -3.88 -3.98 10.05
CA ALA A 94 -4.59 -3.93 11.34
C ALA A 94 -5.35 -2.60 11.60
N GLY A 95 -5.99 -2.07 10.56
CA GLY A 95 -6.77 -0.82 10.63
C GLY A 95 -5.97 0.48 10.51
N GLY A 96 -4.63 0.46 10.60
CA GLY A 96 -3.79 1.66 10.62
C GLY A 96 -2.66 1.68 9.60
N ASN A 97 -2.06 2.86 9.42
CA ASN A 97 -0.88 3.09 8.58
C ASN A 97 0.44 3.05 9.36
N HIS A 98 0.39 3.20 10.69
CA HIS A 98 1.57 3.30 11.56
C HIS A 98 1.69 2.07 12.43
N HIS A 99 2.85 1.41 12.36
CA HIS A 99 3.20 0.25 13.18
C HIS A 99 4.69 0.35 13.53
N ALA A 100 5.06 -0.04 14.76
CA ALA A 100 6.45 -0.01 15.19
C ALA A 100 7.33 -0.86 14.26
N GLY A 101 8.50 -0.33 13.89
CA GLY A 101 9.43 -0.98 12.96
C GLY A 101 9.07 -0.84 11.48
N PHE A 102 8.07 -0.03 11.12
CA PHE A 102 7.75 0.30 9.73
C PHE A 102 7.84 1.80 9.46
N VAL A 103 8.25 2.18 8.25
CA VAL A 103 8.25 3.57 7.81
C VAL A 103 6.82 4.10 7.65
N PRO A 104 6.58 5.41 7.88
CA PRO A 104 5.27 6.03 7.73
C PRO A 104 4.76 6.00 6.27
N PRO A 105 3.45 6.24 6.04
CA PRO A 105 2.94 6.49 4.69
C PRO A 105 3.52 7.79 4.12
N VAL A 106 3.58 7.89 2.78
CA VAL A 106 4.02 9.13 2.10
C VAL A 106 3.09 10.30 2.40
N PHE A 107 1.79 10.04 2.45
CA PHE A 107 0.77 10.96 2.89
C PHE A 107 -0.23 10.21 3.76
N ASP A 108 -0.59 10.77 4.91
CA ASP A 108 -1.52 10.13 5.85
C ASP A 108 -2.93 10.69 5.70
N SER A 109 -3.75 9.96 4.94
CA SER A 109 -5.14 10.31 4.66
C SER A 109 -6.11 9.97 5.80
N LEU A 110 -5.66 9.24 6.84
CA LEU A 110 -6.51 8.74 7.93
C LEU A 110 -6.76 9.77 9.04
N THR A 111 -6.30 11.01 8.91
CA THR A 111 -6.55 12.06 9.90
C THR A 111 -8.04 12.39 10.02
N GLU A 112 -8.56 12.44 11.25
CA GLU A 112 -9.95 12.84 11.52
C GLU A 112 -10.23 14.24 10.95
N ASN A 113 -11.38 14.43 10.29
CA ASN A 113 -11.75 15.64 9.54
C ASN A 113 -10.88 15.96 8.31
N SER A 114 -10.11 15.02 7.76
CA SER A 114 -9.52 15.19 6.43
C SER A 114 -10.62 15.41 5.37
N PHE A 115 -10.29 16.17 4.32
CA PHE A 115 -11.16 16.35 3.15
C PHE A 115 -11.62 15.00 2.57
N LEU A 116 -10.79 13.96 2.74
CA LEU A 116 -11.09 12.59 2.33
C LEU A 116 -12.22 11.98 3.12
N ASN A 117 -12.20 12.10 4.44
CA ASN A 117 -13.26 11.58 5.31
C ASN A 117 -14.59 12.28 5.07
N VAL A 118 -14.58 13.60 4.83
CA VAL A 118 -15.77 14.36 4.44
C VAL A 118 -16.28 13.89 3.07
N GLY A 119 -15.40 13.87 2.06
CA GLY A 119 -15.76 13.48 0.70
C GLY A 119 -16.27 12.04 0.60
N MET A 120 -15.71 11.10 1.37
CA MET A 120 -16.17 9.71 1.42
C MET A 120 -17.55 9.57 2.05
N ARG A 121 -17.88 10.36 3.08
CA ARG A 121 -19.25 10.38 3.66
C ARG A 121 -20.28 10.86 2.64
N GLU A 122 -19.95 11.89 1.87
CA GLU A 122 -20.80 12.37 0.78
C GLU A 122 -20.97 11.33 -0.34
N LEU A 123 -19.90 10.61 -0.70
CA LEU A 123 -19.99 9.49 -1.66
C LEU A 123 -20.90 8.37 -1.15
N THR A 124 -20.82 8.01 0.13
CA THR A 124 -21.72 7.03 0.75
C THR A 124 -23.17 7.49 0.66
N ALA A 125 -23.46 8.74 1.04
CA ALA A 125 -24.81 9.29 0.95
C ALA A 125 -25.37 9.26 -0.50
N ILE A 126 -24.56 9.59 -1.50
CA ILE A 126 -24.98 9.49 -2.92
C ILE A 126 -25.23 8.03 -3.32
N ASN A 127 -24.40 7.09 -2.88
CA ASN A 127 -24.60 5.67 -3.17
C ASN A 127 -25.88 5.12 -2.54
N ASP A 128 -26.19 5.52 -1.31
CA ASP A 128 -27.39 5.09 -0.61
C ASP A 128 -28.65 5.65 -1.30
N ALA A 129 -28.62 6.92 -1.75
CA ALA A 129 -29.70 7.50 -2.55
C ALA A 129 -29.90 6.77 -3.89
N ILE A 130 -28.81 6.40 -4.58
CA ILE A 130 -28.87 5.58 -5.81
C ILE A 130 -29.53 4.23 -5.52
N ARG A 131 -29.11 3.52 -4.47
CA ARG A 131 -29.67 2.22 -4.09
C ARG A 131 -31.15 2.31 -3.76
N GLN A 132 -31.55 3.35 -3.01
CA GLN A 132 -32.93 3.57 -2.63
C GLN A 132 -33.82 3.74 -3.87
N LEU A 133 -33.42 4.58 -4.82
CA LEU A 133 -34.16 4.76 -6.08
C LEU A 133 -34.19 3.50 -6.97
N GLU A 134 -33.13 2.67 -6.92
CA GLU A 134 -33.08 1.39 -7.64
C GLU A 134 -34.03 0.35 -7.02
N ILE A 135 -34.20 0.35 -5.70
CA ILE A 135 -35.12 -0.54 -4.96
C ILE A 135 -36.58 -0.07 -5.13
N ASP A 136 -36.84 1.23 -4.99
CA ASP A 136 -38.18 1.81 -5.10
C ASP A 136 -38.70 1.80 -6.55
N GLY A 137 -37.81 1.63 -7.52
CA GLY A 137 -38.08 1.65 -8.97
C GLY A 137 -38.78 0.42 -9.56
N GLY A 138 -39.52 -0.37 -8.76
CA GLY A 138 -40.29 -1.55 -9.20
C GLY A 138 -41.30 -1.31 -10.32
N THR A 139 -41.53 -0.05 -10.72
CA THR A 139 -42.15 0.31 -12.01
C THR A 139 -41.58 1.66 -12.46
N VAL A 140 -40.77 1.63 -13.52
CA VAL A 140 -39.91 2.76 -13.93
C VAL A 140 -40.71 3.97 -14.45
N LEU A 141 -40.90 4.99 -13.62
CA LEU A 141 -41.32 6.33 -14.07
C LEU A 141 -40.13 7.09 -14.68
N LYS A 142 -40.38 7.90 -15.73
CA LYS A 142 -39.36 8.65 -16.49
C LYS A 142 -38.57 9.64 -15.60
N GLU A 143 -39.20 10.13 -14.54
CA GLU A 143 -38.60 11.03 -13.53
C GLU A 143 -37.52 10.34 -12.71
N ASN A 144 -37.78 9.11 -12.21
CA ASN A 144 -36.79 8.32 -11.46
C ASN A 144 -35.54 7.99 -12.33
N LYS A 145 -35.70 7.85 -13.64
CA LYS A 145 -34.58 7.64 -14.58
C LYS A 145 -33.67 8.86 -14.70
N LEU A 146 -34.25 10.06 -14.77
CA LEU A 146 -33.49 11.31 -14.87
C LEU A 146 -32.75 11.61 -13.56
N GLU A 147 -33.40 11.41 -12.42
CA GLU A 147 -32.78 11.58 -11.11
C GLU A 147 -31.63 10.60 -10.87
N LEU A 148 -31.82 9.31 -11.20
CA LEU A 148 -30.78 8.29 -11.12
C LEU A 148 -29.57 8.64 -12.01
N ALA A 149 -29.81 9.15 -13.22
CA ALA A 149 -28.73 9.61 -14.10
C ALA A 149 -27.97 10.80 -13.49
N GLY A 150 -28.69 11.76 -12.89
CA GLY A 150 -28.12 12.90 -12.17
C GLY A 150 -27.24 12.47 -10.98
N LEU A 151 -27.73 11.55 -10.14
CA LEU A 151 -26.96 11.04 -9.00
C LEU A 151 -25.73 10.26 -9.43
N ARG A 152 -25.83 9.44 -10.48
CA ARG A 152 -24.66 8.72 -11.04
C ARG A 152 -23.62 9.69 -11.59
N LEU A 153 -24.04 10.77 -12.27
CA LEU A 153 -23.14 11.82 -12.74
C LEU A 153 -22.47 12.53 -11.55
N LYS A 154 -23.24 12.94 -10.55
CA LYS A 154 -22.74 13.58 -9.33
C LYS A 154 -21.73 12.68 -8.61
N ARG A 155 -22.03 11.39 -8.43
CA ARG A 155 -21.12 10.41 -7.83
C ARG A 155 -19.80 10.33 -8.59
N ARG A 156 -19.87 10.26 -9.93
CA ARG A 156 -18.68 10.18 -10.79
C ARG A 156 -17.82 11.43 -10.65
N GLN A 157 -18.42 12.62 -10.78
CA GLN A 157 -17.71 13.89 -10.67
C GLN A 157 -17.06 14.04 -9.29
N HIS A 158 -17.81 13.73 -8.23
CA HIS A 158 -17.31 13.82 -6.85
C HIS A 158 -16.16 12.85 -6.59
N SER A 159 -16.30 11.59 -7.00
CA SER A 159 -15.23 10.58 -6.86
C SER A 159 -13.98 10.95 -7.64
N THR A 160 -14.11 11.50 -8.85
CA THR A 160 -12.97 11.96 -9.64
C THR A 160 -12.28 13.17 -8.99
N SER A 161 -13.05 14.14 -8.50
CA SER A 161 -12.49 15.32 -7.83
C SER A 161 -11.76 14.95 -6.53
N LEU A 162 -12.34 14.06 -5.72
CA LEU A 162 -11.74 13.60 -4.48
C LEU A 162 -10.43 12.84 -4.72
N GLN A 163 -10.41 12.00 -5.76
CA GLN A 163 -9.21 11.27 -6.17
C GLN A 163 -8.12 12.22 -6.66
N GLN A 164 -8.48 13.22 -7.47
CA GLN A 164 -7.53 14.22 -7.95
C GLN A 164 -6.88 14.98 -6.79
N GLN A 165 -7.71 15.46 -5.84
CA GLN A 165 -7.24 16.12 -4.63
C GLN A 165 -6.33 15.21 -3.80
N LEU A 166 -6.69 13.93 -3.64
CA LEU A 166 -5.82 12.97 -2.95
C LEU A 166 -4.45 12.88 -3.61
N PHE A 167 -4.40 12.72 -4.92
CA PHE A 167 -3.15 12.57 -5.66
C PHE A 167 -2.29 13.83 -5.67
N ASP A 168 -2.89 15.02 -5.56
CA ASP A 168 -2.15 16.27 -5.40
C ASP A 168 -1.42 16.35 -4.05
N HIS A 169 -1.88 15.65 -3.01
CA HIS A 169 -1.19 15.62 -1.71
C HIS A 169 -0.03 14.61 -1.67
N TYR A 170 0.02 13.65 -2.59
CA TYR A 170 1.13 12.71 -2.67
C TYR A 170 2.30 13.34 -3.42
N HIS A 171 3.34 13.71 -2.67
CA HIS A 171 4.60 14.19 -3.20
C HIS A 171 5.73 13.19 -2.96
N PHE A 172 6.54 12.96 -3.98
CA PHE A 172 7.71 12.08 -3.92
C PHE A 172 8.97 12.90 -4.16
N LEU A 173 10.06 12.49 -3.52
CA LEU A 173 11.40 12.98 -3.78
C LEU A 173 12.14 12.04 -4.74
N ASN A 174 12.97 12.60 -5.61
CA ASN A 174 14.02 11.82 -6.27
C ASN A 174 15.33 11.83 -5.48
N ARG A 175 16.31 11.05 -5.94
CA ARG A 175 17.66 10.99 -5.34
C ARG A 175 18.44 12.31 -5.36
N LYS A 176 18.01 13.31 -6.15
CA LYS A 176 18.57 14.67 -6.18
C LYS A 176 17.88 15.63 -5.21
N GLY A 177 16.77 15.20 -4.60
CA GLY A 177 15.93 16.02 -3.72
C GLY A 177 14.85 16.83 -4.43
N ASP A 178 14.65 16.66 -5.74
CA ASP A 178 13.54 17.28 -6.46
C ASP A 178 12.22 16.65 -6.04
N SER A 179 11.16 17.46 -5.92
CA SER A 179 9.82 16.98 -5.56
C SER A 179 8.85 17.03 -6.75
N LYS A 180 8.06 15.99 -6.94
CA LYS A 180 6.90 15.97 -7.85
C LYS A 180 5.67 15.38 -7.19
N SER A 181 4.51 15.91 -7.53
CA SER A 181 3.24 15.30 -7.15
C SER A 181 2.98 14.03 -7.96
N LEU A 182 2.15 13.14 -7.43
CA LEU A 182 1.74 11.91 -8.09
C LEU A 182 1.10 12.21 -9.46
N ASN A 183 0.28 13.26 -9.55
CA ASN A 183 -0.36 13.65 -10.81
C ASN A 183 0.66 14.07 -11.87
N THR A 184 1.67 14.86 -11.49
CA THR A 184 2.74 15.24 -12.42
C THR A 184 3.51 14.02 -12.92
N ILE A 185 3.91 13.12 -12.01
CA ILE A 185 4.65 11.88 -12.35
C ILE A 185 3.86 11.05 -13.38
N PHE A 186 2.57 10.83 -13.15
CA PHE A 186 1.76 10.00 -14.03
C PHE A 186 1.44 10.69 -15.37
N SER A 187 1.20 12.01 -15.35
CA SER A 187 0.99 12.77 -16.58
C SER A 187 2.22 12.76 -17.49
N GLU A 188 3.42 12.90 -16.93
CA GLU A 188 4.68 12.84 -17.69
C GLU A 188 4.96 11.43 -18.22
N ALA A 189 4.53 10.39 -17.49
CA ALA A 189 4.60 9.00 -17.94
C ALA A 189 3.52 8.62 -18.98
N GLY A 190 2.72 9.59 -19.46
CA GLY A 190 1.71 9.37 -20.51
C GLY A 190 0.38 8.80 -20.01
N TYR A 191 0.15 8.76 -18.70
CA TYR A 191 -1.13 8.32 -18.14
C TYR A 191 -2.12 9.49 -18.09
N ARG A 192 -3.39 9.19 -18.35
CA ARG A 192 -4.47 10.18 -18.19
C ARG A 192 -4.69 10.56 -16.73
N ASN A 193 -4.65 9.58 -15.83
CA ASN A 193 -4.80 9.74 -14.39
C ASN A 193 -3.95 8.67 -13.68
N ALA A 194 -3.49 8.96 -12.47
CA ALA A 194 -2.87 7.92 -11.63
C ALA A 194 -3.92 6.84 -11.25
N PRO A 195 -3.51 5.56 -11.16
CA PRO A 195 -4.40 4.49 -10.72
C PRO A 195 -4.66 4.57 -9.21
N SER A 196 -5.82 4.08 -8.78
CA SER A 196 -6.19 4.04 -7.35
C SER A 196 -5.16 3.28 -6.52
N GLY A 197 -4.79 3.84 -5.36
CA GLY A 197 -3.79 3.29 -4.46
C GLY A 197 -2.34 3.42 -4.97
N ALA A 198 -2.09 4.21 -6.01
CA ALA A 198 -0.73 4.64 -6.36
C ALA A 198 -0.14 5.48 -5.21
N GLY A 199 1.14 5.27 -4.91
CA GLY A 199 1.82 5.90 -3.76
C GLY A 199 1.68 5.16 -2.43
N GLU A 200 0.82 4.14 -2.33
CA GLU A 200 0.63 3.37 -1.08
C GLU A 200 1.44 2.07 -1.01
N CYS A 201 2.19 1.73 -2.07
CA CYS A 201 3.04 0.54 -2.12
C CYS A 201 4.25 0.66 -1.17
N ALA A 202 4.86 -0.48 -0.81
CA ALA A 202 5.96 -0.51 0.14
C ALA A 202 7.21 0.22 -0.41
N GLY A 203 7.60 -0.07 -1.66
CA GLY A 203 8.76 0.53 -2.33
C GLY A 203 8.80 2.06 -2.30
N PRO A 204 7.77 2.77 -2.79
CA PRO A 204 7.73 4.23 -2.73
C PRO A 204 7.84 4.80 -1.31
N LYS A 205 7.19 4.18 -0.31
CA LYS A 205 7.29 4.62 1.10
C LYS A 205 8.73 4.50 1.62
N LEU A 206 9.40 3.39 1.30
CA LEU A 206 10.79 3.14 1.71
C LEU A 206 11.75 4.17 1.12
N LEU A 207 11.67 4.41 -0.20
CA LEU A 207 12.53 5.38 -0.86
C LEU A 207 12.24 6.81 -0.39
N GLN A 208 10.96 7.15 -0.20
CA GLN A 208 10.57 8.46 0.29
C GLN A 208 11.17 8.72 1.67
N PHE A 209 11.04 7.76 2.59
CA PHE A 209 11.63 7.86 3.92
C PHE A 209 13.16 7.97 3.84
N ALA A 210 13.80 7.16 2.99
CA ALA A 210 15.24 7.18 2.82
C ALA A 210 15.74 8.57 2.39
N PHE A 211 15.14 9.14 1.33
CA PHE A 211 15.52 10.45 0.82
C PHE A 211 15.25 11.57 1.81
N LEU A 212 14.12 11.55 2.53
CA LEU A 212 13.81 12.55 3.55
C LEU A 212 14.82 12.59 4.71
N HIS A 213 15.46 11.46 5.01
CA HIS A 213 16.39 11.33 6.14
C HIS A 213 17.86 11.21 5.69
N GLY A 214 18.15 11.41 4.40
CA GLY A 214 19.50 11.34 3.86
C GLY A 214 20.12 9.94 3.85
N TYR A 215 19.31 8.88 3.93
CA TYR A 215 19.78 7.52 3.71
C TYR A 215 20.06 7.28 2.23
N GLU A 216 21.17 6.62 1.94
CA GLU A 216 21.50 6.13 0.59
C GLU A 216 20.80 4.78 0.36
N PRO A 217 19.88 4.67 -0.61
CA PRO A 217 19.27 3.40 -0.97
C PRO A 217 20.26 2.49 -1.69
N LEU A 218 20.37 1.23 -1.26
CA LEU A 218 21.32 0.24 -1.82
C LEU A 218 20.60 -0.89 -2.55
N ALA A 219 19.56 -1.48 -1.97
CA ALA A 219 18.80 -2.54 -2.63
C ALA A 219 17.35 -2.57 -2.15
N LEU A 220 16.40 -2.76 -3.06
CA LEU A 220 14.96 -2.80 -2.77
C LEU A 220 14.33 -4.12 -3.25
N THR A 221 13.59 -4.76 -2.36
CA THR A 221 12.83 -5.99 -2.63
C THR A 221 11.47 -5.94 -1.95
N GLU A 222 10.46 -6.52 -2.61
CA GLU A 222 9.13 -6.75 -2.04
C GLU A 222 8.78 -8.25 -2.01
N PHE A 223 8.02 -8.66 -1.00
CA PHE A 223 7.53 -10.03 -0.84
C PHE A 223 6.11 -10.06 -0.27
N TRP A 224 5.41 -11.16 -0.53
CA TRP A 224 4.06 -11.38 -0.01
C TRP A 224 4.07 -12.18 1.30
N TRP A 225 3.32 -11.72 2.29
CA TRP A 225 3.13 -12.40 3.56
C TRP A 225 1.65 -12.71 3.81
N GLY A 226 1.35 -13.93 4.26
CA GLY A 226 -0.01 -14.42 4.44
C GLY A 226 -0.53 -15.34 3.34
N LYS A 227 -1.72 -15.90 3.59
CA LYS A 227 -2.45 -16.79 2.68
C LYS A 227 -2.71 -16.09 1.35
N SER A 228 -2.58 -16.86 0.26
CA SER A 228 -2.89 -16.39 -1.08
C SER A 228 -4.35 -15.94 -1.19
N PRO A 229 -4.63 -14.84 -1.90
CA PRO A 229 -6.01 -14.51 -2.26
C PRO A 229 -6.55 -15.54 -3.26
N LYS A 230 -7.85 -15.47 -3.55
CA LYS A 230 -8.54 -16.41 -4.46
C LYS A 230 -7.88 -16.55 -5.84
N SER A 231 -7.20 -15.52 -6.32
CA SER A 231 -6.48 -15.54 -7.60
C SER A 231 -5.22 -16.41 -7.59
N ALA A 232 -4.74 -16.86 -6.43
CA ALA A 232 -3.50 -17.61 -6.22
C ALA A 232 -2.21 -16.95 -6.74
N THR A 233 -2.29 -15.67 -7.17
CA THR A 233 -1.17 -14.93 -7.75
C THR A 233 -0.05 -14.68 -6.73
N TRP A 234 -0.44 -14.33 -5.50
CA TRP A 234 0.49 -13.99 -4.43
C TRP A 234 0.70 -15.17 -3.50
N LYS A 235 1.93 -15.64 -3.39
CA LYS A 235 2.34 -16.81 -2.61
C LYS A 235 3.09 -16.35 -1.38
N HIS A 236 2.80 -17.00 -0.25
CA HIS A 236 3.48 -16.71 1.01
C HIS A 236 5.00 -16.79 0.86
N GLN A 237 5.72 -15.81 1.40
CA GLN A 237 7.19 -15.65 1.36
C GLN A 237 7.79 -15.45 -0.05
N HIS A 238 6.96 -15.39 -1.09
CA HIS A 238 7.46 -15.23 -2.45
C HIS A 238 7.78 -13.77 -2.76
N PHE A 239 8.86 -13.56 -3.52
CA PHE A 239 9.36 -12.23 -3.92
C PHE A 239 8.75 -11.77 -5.23
N TYR A 240 8.41 -10.48 -5.31
CA TYR A 240 7.74 -9.90 -6.47
C TYR A 240 8.34 -8.55 -6.85
N ALA A 241 8.61 -8.37 -8.15
CA ALA A 241 9.02 -7.08 -8.67
C ALA A 241 7.96 -6.01 -8.41
N CYS A 242 8.40 -4.75 -8.41
CA CYS A 242 7.55 -3.60 -8.20
C CYS A 242 6.39 -3.60 -9.22
N CYS A 243 5.22 -3.15 -8.78
CA CYS A 243 4.04 -3.15 -9.61
C CYS A 243 4.19 -2.24 -10.85
N LYS A 244 3.99 -2.78 -12.06
CA LYS A 244 4.16 -2.02 -13.31
C LYS A 244 3.24 -0.79 -13.38
N GLU A 245 1.95 -0.98 -13.18
CA GLU A 245 0.97 0.09 -13.41
C GLU A 245 1.06 1.25 -12.42
N LYS A 246 1.46 0.99 -11.17
CA LYS A 246 1.43 2.02 -10.10
C LYS A 246 2.81 2.44 -9.62
N CYS A 247 3.74 1.50 -9.54
CA CYS A 247 5.04 1.71 -8.91
C CYS A 247 6.06 2.18 -9.94
N GLU A 248 6.03 1.63 -11.16
CA GLU A 248 7.05 1.92 -12.19
C GLU A 248 7.19 3.41 -12.52
N PRO A 249 6.12 4.20 -12.76
CA PRO A 249 6.26 5.64 -12.99
C PRO A 249 6.84 6.39 -11.79
N ILE A 250 6.39 6.02 -10.59
CA ILE A 250 6.84 6.63 -9.33
C ILE A 250 8.33 6.35 -9.12
N LEU A 251 8.73 5.08 -9.20
CA LEU A 251 10.12 4.67 -9.02
C LEU A 251 11.03 5.22 -10.11
N GLY A 252 10.54 5.31 -11.36
CA GLY A 252 11.26 5.95 -12.46
C GLY A 252 11.64 7.40 -12.13
N PHE A 253 10.72 8.18 -11.56
CA PHE A 253 11.04 9.52 -11.06
C PHE A 253 11.94 9.49 -9.81
N MET A 254 11.59 8.69 -8.80
CA MET A 254 12.33 8.65 -7.53
C MET A 254 13.81 8.27 -7.72
N LEU A 255 14.11 7.46 -8.72
CA LEU A 255 15.46 6.99 -9.04
C LEU A 255 16.17 7.85 -10.11
N SER A 256 15.59 8.98 -10.52
CA SER A 256 16.17 9.90 -11.52
C SER A 256 17.15 10.94 -10.99
#